data_AF-A0A7S3URD1-F1
#
_entry.id   AF-A0A7S3URD1-F1
#
_cell.length_a   1.000
_cell.length_b   1.000
_cell.length_c   1.000
_cell.angle_alpha   90.00
_cell.angle_beta   90.00
_cell.angle_gamma   90.00
#
_symmetry.space_group_name_H-M   'P 1'
#
loop_
_entity.id
_entity.type
_entity.pdbx_description
1 polymer ?
#
loop_
_entity_poly.entity_id
_entity_poly.type
_entity_poly.pdbx_seq_one_letter_code
_entity_poly.pdbx_strand_id
1 'polypeptide(L)'
;LHVPWLEQALLDCIREGKLRPPEYYAQRLNSGARFTKADFVREQRERLADTVEDVNSLKTCHECFLMEEQGQKFQVCSKCKAVSYCSKRCQKKHWPKHKDLCRRLQQFTATA
;
A
#
# COMPACT_ATOMS: atom_id res chain seq x y z
N LEU A 1 -15.59 -18.81 -2.55
CA LEU A 1 -15.32 -19.30 -1.18
C LEU A 1 -14.88 -18.11 -0.34
N HIS A 2 -15.82 -17.56 0.43
CA HIS A 2 -15.49 -16.66 1.52
C HIS A 2 -14.58 -17.44 2.46
N VAL A 3 -13.45 -16.87 2.86
CA VAL A 3 -12.49 -17.53 3.75
C VAL A 3 -12.44 -16.75 5.06
N PRO A 4 -13.39 -17.01 5.98
CA PRO A 4 -13.60 -16.25 7.22
C PRO A 4 -12.34 -16.05 8.07
N TRP A 5 -11.36 -16.97 7.96
CA TRP A 5 -10.12 -16.88 8.71
C TRP A 5 -9.21 -15.71 8.26
N LEU A 6 -9.29 -15.28 6.99
CA LEU A 6 -8.47 -14.19 6.47
C LEU A 6 -8.97 -12.84 7.02
N GLU A 7 -10.28 -12.71 7.17
CA GLU A 7 -10.97 -11.53 7.71
C GLU A 7 -10.76 -11.43 9.23
N GLN A 8 -10.83 -12.57 9.94
CA GLN A 8 -10.51 -12.63 11.37
C GLN A 8 -9.03 -12.35 11.63
N ALA A 9 -8.10 -12.91 10.84
CA ALA A 9 -6.67 -12.64 10.98
C ALA A 9 -6.29 -11.16 10.72
N LEU A 10 -7.06 -10.47 9.88
CA LEU A 10 -6.89 -9.03 9.65
C LEU A 10 -7.40 -8.20 10.83
N LEU A 11 -8.56 -8.54 11.38
CA LEU A 11 -9.14 -7.89 12.58
C LEU A 11 -8.31 -8.16 13.84
N ASP A 12 -7.71 -9.34 13.95
CA ASP A 12 -6.84 -9.72 15.06
C ASP A 12 -5.48 -9.02 14.94
N CYS A 13 -4.93 -8.88 13.72
CA CYS A 13 -3.73 -8.06 13.49
C CYS A 13 -3.92 -6.58 13.84
N ILE A 14 -5.15 -6.07 13.71
CA ILE A 14 -5.55 -4.71 14.07
C ILE A 14 -5.76 -4.61 15.59
N ARG A 15 -6.45 -5.57 16.21
CA ARG A 15 -6.66 -5.64 17.68
C ARG A 15 -5.37 -5.82 18.48
N GLU A 16 -4.41 -6.58 17.94
CA GLU A 16 -3.12 -6.84 18.56
C GLU A 16 -2.07 -5.74 18.26
N GLY A 17 -2.44 -4.69 17.51
CA GLY A 17 -1.56 -3.53 17.25
C GLY A 17 -0.37 -3.79 16.33
N LYS A 18 -0.38 -4.86 15.53
CA LYS A 18 0.73 -5.27 14.64
C LYS A 18 0.68 -4.60 13.26
N LEU A 19 -0.37 -3.83 12.98
CA LEU A 19 -0.51 -2.92 11.85
C LEU A 19 -0.93 -1.55 12.40
N ARG A 20 -0.01 -0.57 12.47
CA ARG A 20 -0.38 0.83 12.73
C ARG A 20 -0.63 1.54 11.40
N PRO A 21 -1.86 1.97 11.10
CA PRO A 21 -2.08 3.08 10.18
C PRO A 21 -1.35 4.32 10.74
N PRO A 22 -0.85 5.22 9.89
CA PRO A 22 -0.42 6.54 10.34
C PRO A 22 -1.50 7.20 11.21
N GLU A 23 -1.12 7.92 12.26
CA GLU A 23 -2.01 8.46 13.30
C GLU A 23 -3.23 9.24 12.75
N TYR A 24 -3.08 9.80 11.55
CA TYR A 24 -4.12 10.45 10.76
C TYR A 24 -5.40 9.60 10.50
N TYR A 25 -5.32 8.25 10.49
CA TYR A 25 -6.51 7.38 10.23
C TYR A 25 -7.35 7.04 11.47
N ALA A 26 -6.87 7.31 12.68
CA ALA A 26 -7.61 6.93 13.89
C ALA A 26 -8.92 7.71 14.07
N GLN A 27 -9.05 8.88 13.46
CA GLN A 27 -10.17 9.81 13.73
C GLN A 27 -11.42 9.55 12.87
N ARG A 28 -11.29 8.90 11.70
CA ARG A 28 -12.40 8.73 10.72
C ARG A 28 -13.18 7.43 10.83
N LEU A 29 -12.66 6.42 11.55
CA LEU A 29 -13.39 5.17 11.81
C LEU A 29 -14.59 5.37 12.77
N ASN A 30 -14.67 6.51 13.46
CA ASN A 30 -15.77 6.86 14.36
C ASN A 30 -17.06 7.30 13.65
N SER A 31 -17.09 7.40 12.31
CA SER A 31 -18.26 7.90 11.57
C SER A 31 -19.17 6.81 10.96
N GLY A 32 -18.83 5.52 11.12
CA GLY A 32 -19.65 4.42 10.58
C GLY A 32 -19.64 4.27 9.05
N ALA A 33 -18.85 5.05 8.32
CA ALA A 33 -18.74 4.96 6.87
C ALA A 33 -17.78 3.84 6.43
N ARG A 34 -18.17 3.08 5.39
CA ARG A 34 -17.32 2.07 4.75
C ARG A 34 -16.22 2.77 3.95
N PHE A 35 -15.01 2.85 4.50
CA PHE A 35 -13.85 3.46 3.85
C PHE A 35 -12.95 2.39 3.22
N THR A 36 -12.63 2.52 1.92
CA THR A 36 -11.84 1.52 1.19
C THR A 36 -10.41 2.00 0.88
N LYS A 37 -9.55 1.08 0.42
CA LYS A 37 -8.22 1.42 -0.13
C LYS A 37 -8.31 2.41 -1.29
N ALA A 38 -9.34 2.32 -2.13
CA ALA A 38 -9.50 3.22 -3.27
C ALA A 38 -9.86 4.64 -2.82
N ASP A 39 -10.75 4.76 -1.83
CA ASP A 39 -11.11 6.06 -1.23
C ASP A 39 -9.89 6.72 -0.62
N PHE A 40 -9.06 5.93 0.05
CA PHE A 40 -7.83 6.43 0.65
C PHE A 40 -6.85 7.01 -0.38
N VAL A 41 -6.58 6.27 -1.46
CA VAL A 41 -5.66 6.73 -2.51
C VAL A 41 -6.21 7.97 -3.24
N ARG A 42 -7.54 8.05 -3.46
CA ARG A 42 -8.17 9.23 -4.07
C ARG A 42 -7.92 10.48 -3.23
N GLU A 43 -8.13 10.41 -1.92
CA GLU A 43 -7.93 11.55 -1.03
C GLU A 43 -6.46 12.01 -0.98
N GLN A 44 -5.50 11.07 -0.98
CA GLN A 44 -4.07 11.43 -1.07
C GLN A 44 -3.73 12.15 -2.38
N ARG A 45 -4.34 11.76 -3.49
CA ARG A 45 -4.16 12.45 -4.78
C ARG A 45 -4.69 13.87 -4.74
N GLU A 46 -5.89 14.07 -4.22
CA GLU A 46 -6.51 15.39 -4.09
C GLU A 46 -5.63 16.31 -3.24
N ARG A 47 -5.09 15.82 -2.12
CA ARG A 47 -4.16 16.59 -1.27
C ARG A 47 -2.86 16.98 -1.99
N LEU A 48 -2.32 16.09 -2.81
CA LEU A 48 -1.03 16.30 -3.48
C LEU A 48 -1.16 17.09 -4.80
N ALA A 49 -2.36 17.19 -5.37
CA ALA A 49 -2.61 17.86 -6.65
C ALA A 49 -2.18 19.34 -6.66
N ASP A 50 -2.22 20.03 -5.52
CA ASP A 50 -1.80 21.43 -5.41
C ASP A 50 -0.27 21.61 -5.33
N THR A 51 0.48 20.53 -5.04
CA THR A 51 1.93 20.60 -4.79
C THR A 51 2.74 19.81 -5.82
N VAL A 52 2.12 18.93 -6.61
CA VAL A 52 2.81 18.07 -7.58
C VAL A 52 2.13 18.17 -8.93
N GLU A 53 2.88 18.62 -9.95
CA GLU A 53 2.35 18.81 -11.32
C GLU A 53 1.79 17.52 -11.93
N ASP A 54 2.44 16.37 -11.67
CA ASP A 54 1.98 15.04 -12.12
C ASP A 54 1.80 14.07 -10.95
N VAL A 55 0.65 14.20 -10.28
CA VAL A 55 0.23 13.31 -9.18
C VAL A 55 0.02 11.86 -9.64
N ASN A 56 -0.25 11.60 -10.93
CA ASN A 56 -0.47 10.26 -11.45
C ASN A 56 0.82 9.45 -11.59
N SER A 57 1.96 10.13 -11.74
CA SER A 57 3.30 9.53 -11.74
C SER A 57 3.82 9.16 -10.34
N LEU A 58 3.12 9.55 -9.28
CA LEU A 58 3.52 9.22 -7.90
C LEU A 58 3.27 7.74 -7.58
N LYS A 59 4.23 7.15 -6.87
CA LYS A 59 4.14 5.74 -6.46
C LYS A 59 3.29 5.58 -5.21
N THR A 60 2.62 4.43 -5.10
CA THR A 60 1.86 4.07 -3.89
C THR A 60 2.48 2.85 -3.22
N CYS A 61 2.66 2.92 -1.90
CA CYS A 61 3.24 1.82 -1.12
C CYS A 61 2.27 0.64 -1.14
N HIS A 62 2.75 -0.54 -1.54
CA HIS A 62 1.88 -1.70 -1.67
C HIS A 62 1.51 -2.36 -0.33
N GLU A 63 2.14 -1.95 0.78
CA GLU A 63 1.81 -2.43 2.13
C GLU A 63 0.93 -1.44 2.92
N CYS A 64 1.30 -0.16 2.95
CA CYS A 64 0.61 0.85 3.78
C CYS A 64 -0.16 1.90 2.98
N PHE A 65 -0.15 1.80 1.64
CA PHE A 65 -0.93 2.61 0.71
C PHE A 65 -0.62 4.11 0.67
N LEU A 66 0.39 4.58 1.42
CA LEU A 66 0.88 5.95 1.30
C LEU A 66 1.33 6.25 -0.13
N MET A 67 1.13 7.49 -0.57
CA MET A 67 1.70 7.98 -1.83
C MET A 67 3.07 8.61 -1.60
N GLU A 68 3.88 8.59 -2.64
CA GLU A 68 5.18 9.27 -2.71
C GLU A 68 4.94 10.79 -2.57
N GLU A 69 5.62 11.45 -1.63
CA GLU A 69 5.56 12.92 -1.45
C GLU A 69 6.86 13.57 -1.95
N GLN A 70 6.85 14.89 -2.14
CA GLN A 70 8.04 15.62 -2.60
C GLN A 70 9.26 15.30 -1.72
N GLY A 71 10.35 14.85 -2.36
CA GLY A 71 11.61 14.52 -1.69
C GLY A 71 11.68 13.11 -1.09
N GLN A 72 10.56 12.38 -0.96
CA GLN A 72 10.57 11.00 -0.50
C GLN A 72 10.56 10.05 -1.70
N LYS A 73 11.66 9.33 -1.97
CA LYS A 73 11.69 8.33 -3.04
C LYS A 73 11.27 6.94 -2.56
N PHE A 74 10.23 6.39 -3.17
CA PHE A 74 9.78 5.03 -2.86
C PHE A 74 10.68 4.00 -3.54
N GLN A 75 10.94 2.91 -2.82
CA GLN A 75 11.76 1.81 -3.29
C GLN A 75 10.93 0.86 -4.13
N VAL A 76 11.29 0.71 -5.39
CA VAL A 76 10.68 -0.28 -6.28
C VAL A 76 11.31 -1.65 -6.00
N CYS A 77 10.50 -2.71 -6.06
CA CYS A 77 11.01 -4.08 -5.99
C CYS A 77 12.03 -4.30 -7.12
N SER A 78 13.28 -4.58 -6.78
CA SER A 78 14.37 -4.73 -7.75
C SER A 78 14.19 -5.91 -8.70
N LYS A 79 13.41 -6.92 -8.30
CA LYS A 79 13.19 -8.14 -9.09
C LYS A 79 12.15 -7.95 -10.19
N CYS A 80 10.94 -7.53 -9.81
CA CYS A 80 9.82 -7.41 -10.75
C CYS A 80 9.59 -6.00 -11.27
N LYS A 81 10.20 -4.98 -10.67
CA LYS A 81 10.06 -3.55 -11.01
C LYS A 81 8.62 -2.99 -11.01
N ALA A 82 7.62 -3.78 -10.61
CA ALA A 82 6.21 -3.45 -10.75
C ALA A 82 5.54 -2.91 -9.47
N VAL A 83 6.10 -3.17 -8.29
CA VAL A 83 5.54 -2.73 -7.02
C VAL A 83 6.53 -1.86 -6.25
N SER A 84 6.02 -0.90 -5.49
CA SER A 84 6.80 0.08 -4.76
C SER A 84 6.47 0.11 -3.27
N TYR A 85 7.44 0.53 -2.46
CA TYR A 85 7.36 0.57 -1.00
C TYR A 85 7.99 1.84 -0.46
N CYS A 86 7.35 2.47 0.53
CA CYS A 86 7.92 3.63 1.21
C CYS A 86 9.14 3.30 2.09
N SER A 87 9.35 2.01 2.41
CA SER A 87 10.44 1.54 3.27
C SER A 87 10.71 0.04 3.12
N LYS A 88 11.92 -0.38 3.49
CA LYS A 88 12.30 -1.81 3.61
C LYS A 88 11.38 -2.58 4.56
N ARG A 89 10.85 -1.92 5.61
CA ARG A 89 9.88 -2.52 6.54
C ARG A 89 8.59 -2.92 5.82
N CYS A 90 8.04 -2.03 5.01
CA CYS A 90 6.84 -2.29 4.22
C CYS A 90 7.08 -3.40 3.20
N GLN A 91 8.23 -3.41 2.52
CA GLN A 91 8.60 -4.50 1.61
C GLN A 91 8.65 -5.87 2.32
N LYS A 92 9.36 -5.96 3.46
CA LYS A 92 9.48 -7.22 4.21
C LYS A 92 8.13 -7.74 4.69
N LYS A 93 7.24 -6.83 5.11
CA LYS A 93 5.89 -7.17 5.57
C LYS A 93 4.99 -7.67 4.44
N HIS A 94 5.08 -7.05 3.26
CA HIS A 94 4.34 -7.47 2.08
C HIS A 94 4.91 -8.74 1.41
N TRP A 95 6.18 -9.06 1.65
CA TRP A 95 6.90 -10.14 0.96
C TRP A 95 6.18 -11.49 0.91
N PRO A 96 5.59 -12.03 2.01
CA PRO A 96 4.89 -13.31 1.97
C PRO A 96 3.73 -13.33 0.96
N LYS A 97 3.05 -12.19 0.75
CA LYS A 97 1.96 -12.02 -0.22
C LYS A 97 2.47 -11.71 -1.62
N HIS A 98 3.61 -11.02 -1.71
CA HIS A 98 4.19 -10.58 -2.97
C HIS A 98 5.00 -11.66 -3.70
N LYS A 99 5.68 -12.56 -2.98
CA LYS A 99 6.74 -13.43 -3.53
C LYS A 99 6.35 -14.22 -4.78
N ASP A 100 5.14 -14.79 -4.80
CA ASP A 100 4.70 -15.67 -5.90
C ASP A 100 4.34 -14.83 -7.13
N LEU A 101 3.66 -13.70 -6.91
CA LEU A 101 3.38 -12.73 -7.96
C LEU A 101 4.66 -12.09 -8.49
N CYS A 102 5.64 -11.80 -7.62
CA CYS A 102 6.93 -11.25 -7.97
C CYS A 102 7.65 -12.12 -9.01
N ARG A 103 7.65 -13.45 -8.80
CA ARG A 103 8.27 -14.41 -9.72
C ARG A 103 7.60 -14.40 -11.09
N ARG A 104 6.27 -14.37 -11.13
CA ARG A 104 5.52 -14.32 -12.39
C ARG A 104 5.80 -13.03 -13.15
N LEU A 105 5.73 -11.89 -12.46
CA LEU A 105 6.02 -10.58 -13.06
C LEU A 105 7.44 -10.49 -13.59
N GLN A 106 8.42 -11.06 -12.89
CA GLN A 106 9.81 -11.08 -13.34
C GLN A 106 9.98 -11.76 -14.70
N GLN A 107 9.20 -12.83 -14.97
CA GLN A 107 9.23 -13.52 -16.26
C GLN A 107 8.68 -12.64 -17.38
N PHE A 108 7.58 -11.91 -17.14
CA PHE A 108 7.02 -10.98 -18.13
C PHE A 108 7.95 -9.80 -18.44
N THR A 109 8.60 -9.24 -17.42
CA THR A 109 9.49 -8.08 -17.59
C THR A 109 10.85 -8.43 -18.20
N ALA A 110 11.19 -9.72 -18.32
CA ALA A 110 12.45 -10.18 -18.92
C ALA A 110 12.33 -10.45 -20.43
N THR A 111 11.10 -10.53 -20.95
CA THR A 111 10.79 -10.79 -22.37
C THR A 111 10.33 -9.54 -23.14
N ALA A 112 10.40 -8.36 -22.53
CA ALA A 112 10.12 -7.06 -23.14
C ALA A 112 11.39 -6.22 -23.15
#